data_AF-W4GL62-F1
#
_entry.id   AF-W4GL62-F1
#
_cell.length_a   1.000
_cell.length_b   1.000
_cell.length_c   1.000
_cell.angle_alpha   90.00
_cell.angle_beta   90.00
_cell.angle_gamma   90.00
#
_symmetry.space_group_name_H-M   'P 1'
#
loop_
_entity.id
_entity.type
_entity.pdbx_description
1 polymer ?
#
loop_
_entity_poly.entity_id
_entity_poly.type
_entity_poly.pdbx_seq_one_letter_code
_entity_poly.pdbx_strand_id
1 'polypeptide(L)'
;MATTTDESDTTPLPTGKFACCHDIMLLQQVSLSRPWEGEYGKVMTIWAEVATELNRMPGFSMVKKPGALKTRFEYLLAKHEKGENIKLRVDDFAENEAVRKDAAKRKLEGVENSGLIMRQLAMAELGMSAEKTEDAEITPIKRRKKSKKPAPTLDIASLMGIIREGIEDKERREAQRLQYDREQANRHAEQLAAQQRVLTNN
;
A
#
# COMPACT_ATOMS: atom_id res chain seq x y z
N MET A 1 76.56 18.84 6.82
CA MET A 1 75.64 19.97 6.62
C MET A 1 74.58 19.56 5.61
N ALA A 2 73.32 19.87 5.94
CA ALA A 2 72.13 19.94 5.09
C ALA A 2 71.68 18.69 4.32
N THR A 3 70.75 17.98 4.96
CA THR A 3 69.67 17.16 4.39
C THR A 3 68.66 18.01 3.61
N THR A 4 68.15 17.53 2.47
CA THR A 4 66.90 18.02 1.86
C THR A 4 66.02 16.83 1.54
N THR A 5 65.13 16.51 2.48
CA THR A 5 63.92 15.73 2.28
C THR A 5 62.84 16.66 1.73
N ASP A 6 62.44 16.43 0.48
CA ASP A 6 61.25 17.06 -0.11
C ASP A 6 60.04 16.18 0.26
N GLU A 7 59.41 16.49 1.39
CA GLU A 7 58.07 16.00 1.72
C GLU A 7 57.04 16.86 1.00
N SER A 8 56.47 16.34 -0.08
CA SER A 8 55.26 16.88 -0.68
C SER A 8 54.07 16.61 0.24
N ASP A 9 53.76 17.62 1.05
CA ASP A 9 52.52 17.87 1.78
C ASP A 9 51.28 17.43 0.98
N THR A 10 50.76 16.25 1.30
CA THR A 10 49.41 15.84 0.92
C THR A 10 48.58 15.86 2.19
N THR A 11 48.20 17.07 2.60
CA THR A 11 47.27 17.30 3.70
C THR A 11 45.97 16.53 3.42
N PRO A 12 45.56 15.56 4.25
CA PRO A 12 44.33 14.82 4.01
C PRO A 12 43.14 15.75 4.28
N LEU A 13 42.41 16.08 3.22
CA LEU A 13 41.12 16.77 3.32
C LEU A 13 40.20 15.97 4.26
N PRO A 14 39.65 16.57 5.32
CA PRO A 14 38.69 15.89 6.18
C PRO A 14 37.32 15.84 5.49
N THR A 15 37.16 14.95 4.52
CA THR A 15 35.86 14.64 3.94
C THR A 15 35.08 13.75 4.93
N GLY A 16 34.43 14.40 5.90
CA GLY A 16 33.80 13.73 7.05
C GLY A 16 32.56 12.88 6.74
N LYS A 17 32.11 12.77 5.49
CA LYS A 17 30.87 12.06 5.10
C LYS A 17 31.18 10.86 4.21
N PHE A 18 30.45 9.75 4.43
CA PHE A 18 30.50 8.58 3.57
C PHE A 18 29.98 8.92 2.16
N ALA A 19 30.71 8.45 1.15
CA ALA A 19 30.31 8.51 -0.26
C ALA A 19 30.13 7.09 -0.79
N CYS A 20 29.58 6.93 -1.98
CA CYS A 20 29.31 5.60 -2.55
C CYS A 20 30.58 4.74 -2.69
N CYS A 21 31.72 5.31 -3.10
CA CYS A 21 33.00 4.61 -3.17
C CYS A 21 33.43 4.06 -1.79
N HIS A 22 33.26 4.86 -0.74
CA HIS A 22 33.54 4.45 0.64
C HIS A 22 32.61 3.34 1.10
N ASP A 23 31.32 3.38 0.72
CA ASP A 23 30.36 2.33 1.04
C ASP A 23 30.74 1.00 0.37
N ILE A 24 31.19 1.03 -0.90
CA ILE A 24 31.66 -0.16 -1.62
C ILE A 24 32.87 -0.78 -0.92
N MET A 25 33.89 0.03 -0.59
CA MET A 25 35.08 -0.45 0.11
C MET A 25 34.75 -1.02 1.50
N LEU A 26 33.86 -0.35 2.24
CA LEU A 26 33.37 -0.83 3.53
C LEU A 26 32.68 -2.19 3.40
N LEU A 27 31.77 -2.34 2.43
CA LEU A 27 31.05 -3.59 2.19
C LEU A 27 32.02 -4.72 1.80
N GLN A 28 32.97 -4.44 0.90
CA GLN A 28 34.00 -5.41 0.51
C GLN A 28 34.82 -5.87 1.71
N GLN A 29 35.33 -4.93 2.52
CA GLN A 29 36.13 -5.29 3.69
C GLN A 29 35.32 -6.05 4.74
N VAL A 30 34.07 -5.66 4.98
CA VAL A 30 33.18 -6.35 5.91
C VAL A 30 32.83 -7.75 5.43
N SER A 31 32.66 -7.96 4.11
CA SER A 31 32.49 -9.29 3.52
C SER A 31 33.73 -10.18 3.69
N LEU A 32 34.94 -9.60 3.66
CA LEU A 32 36.19 -10.34 3.89
C LEU A 32 36.38 -10.69 5.37
N SER A 33 36.19 -9.71 6.27
CA SER A 33 36.41 -9.88 7.71
C SER A 33 35.29 -10.62 8.44
N ARG A 34 34.10 -10.71 7.84
CA ARG A 34 32.89 -11.38 8.37
C ARG A 34 32.69 -11.15 9.88
N PRO A 35 32.50 -9.90 10.35
CA PRO A 35 32.47 -9.58 11.78
C PRO A 35 31.42 -10.35 12.61
N TRP A 36 30.39 -10.90 11.96
CA TRP A 36 29.33 -11.73 12.57
C TRP A 36 29.76 -13.18 12.86
N GLU A 37 30.88 -13.64 12.31
CA GLU A 37 31.43 -14.99 12.57
C GLU A 37 32.44 -15.01 13.70
N GLY A 38 32.76 -13.83 14.26
CA GLY A 38 33.61 -13.71 15.43
C GLY A 38 33.01 -14.39 16.66
N GLU A 39 33.88 -14.88 17.54
CA GLU A 39 33.46 -15.38 18.86
C GLU A 39 32.66 -14.33 19.64
N TYR A 40 31.76 -14.79 20.51
CA TYR A 40 30.94 -13.93 21.35
C TYR A 40 31.81 -12.91 22.10
N GLY A 41 31.47 -11.62 21.99
CA GLY A 41 32.22 -10.52 22.60
C GLY A 41 33.42 -10.00 21.78
N LYS A 42 33.86 -10.67 20.71
CA LYS A 42 34.98 -10.22 19.86
C LYS A 42 34.56 -9.41 18.63
N VAL A 43 33.27 -9.27 18.37
CA VAL A 43 32.73 -8.55 17.20
C VAL A 43 33.32 -7.14 17.05
N MET A 44 33.40 -6.38 18.14
CA MET A 44 33.94 -5.01 18.08
C MET A 44 35.45 -4.96 17.85
N THR A 45 36.18 -6.01 18.22
CA THR A 45 37.60 -6.17 17.88
C THR A 45 37.78 -6.35 16.38
N ILE A 46 36.94 -7.19 15.75
CA ILE A 46 36.95 -7.37 14.30
C ILE A 46 36.58 -6.05 13.60
N TRP A 47 35.63 -5.28 14.12
CA TRP A 47 35.36 -3.93 13.59
C TRP A 47 36.54 -2.96 13.73
N ALA A 48 37.39 -3.14 14.75
CA ALA A 48 38.62 -2.37 14.89
C ALA A 48 39.68 -2.77 13.87
N GLU A 49 39.78 -4.06 13.55
CA GLU A 49 40.61 -4.56 12.46
C GLU A 49 40.11 -4.05 11.11
N VAL A 50 38.80 -4.10 10.84
CA VAL A 50 38.17 -3.51 9.64
C VAL A 50 38.52 -2.03 9.50
N ALA A 51 38.45 -1.26 10.59
CA ALA A 51 38.84 0.16 10.56
C ALA A 51 40.31 0.35 10.22
N THR A 52 41.18 -0.49 10.79
CA THR A 52 42.63 -0.45 10.54
C THR A 52 42.93 -0.77 9.09
N GLU A 53 42.27 -1.78 8.52
CA GLU A 53 42.49 -2.21 7.16
C GLU A 53 41.96 -1.21 6.14
N LEU A 54 40.76 -0.65 6.37
CA LEU A 54 40.23 0.42 5.54
C LEU A 54 41.16 1.64 5.53
N ASN A 55 41.73 2.03 6.67
CA ASN A 55 42.68 3.15 6.74
C ASN A 55 43.99 2.88 5.95
N ARG A 56 44.34 1.62 5.67
CA ARG A 56 45.51 1.26 4.85
C ARG A 56 45.19 1.26 3.36
N MET A 57 43.93 1.14 2.97
CA MET A 57 43.55 1.02 1.57
C MET A 57 43.66 2.37 0.85
N PRO A 58 44.35 2.42 -0.31
CA PRO A 58 44.35 3.62 -1.14
C PRO A 58 42.92 3.91 -1.61
N GLY A 59 42.45 5.13 -1.42
CA GLY A 59 41.09 5.56 -1.79
C GLY A 59 40.08 5.61 -0.65
N PHE A 60 40.40 5.05 0.53
CA PHE A 60 39.59 5.29 1.73
C PHE A 60 40.11 6.54 2.45
N SER A 61 39.64 7.72 2.02
CA SER A 61 40.19 9.01 2.47
C SER A 61 39.69 9.48 3.84
N MET A 62 39.15 8.59 4.67
CA MET A 62 38.54 8.98 5.95
C MET A 62 38.98 8.07 7.10
N VAL A 63 39.33 8.68 8.23
CA VAL A 63 39.57 7.95 9.47
C VAL A 63 38.27 7.87 10.26
N LYS A 64 37.70 6.66 10.39
CA LYS A 64 36.44 6.43 11.12
C LYS A 64 36.65 5.46 12.27
N LYS A 65 35.95 5.74 13.37
CA LYS A 65 35.91 4.83 14.52
C LYS A 65 35.17 3.53 14.13
N PRO A 66 35.52 2.38 14.73
CA PRO A 66 34.87 1.09 14.45
C PRO A 66 33.34 1.13 14.56
N GLY A 67 32.82 1.80 15.60
CA GLY A 67 31.38 1.97 15.78
C GLY A 67 30.70 2.75 14.66
N ALA A 68 31.36 3.76 14.08
CA ALA A 68 30.80 4.53 12.97
C ALA A 68 30.71 3.71 11.68
N LEU A 69 31.68 2.83 11.43
CA LEU A 69 31.67 1.89 10.30
C LEU A 69 30.57 0.85 10.47
N LYS A 70 30.43 0.30 11.69
CA LYS A 70 29.33 -0.61 12.03
C LYS A 70 27.96 0.02 11.80
N THR A 71 27.72 1.22 12.34
CA THR A 71 26.45 1.94 12.12
C THR A 71 26.20 2.23 10.65
N ARG A 72 27.24 2.56 9.88
CA ARG A 72 27.10 2.78 8.44
C ARG A 72 26.71 1.50 7.72
N PHE A 73 27.33 0.37 8.06
CA PHE A 73 27.01 -0.93 7.51
C PHE A 73 25.57 -1.36 7.82
N GLU A 74 25.14 -1.23 9.09
CA GLU A 74 23.75 -1.50 9.50
C GLU A 74 22.74 -0.63 8.74
N TYR A 75 23.07 0.65 8.53
CA TYR A 75 22.27 1.54 7.70
C TYR A 75 22.17 1.07 6.24
N LEU A 76 23.27 0.58 5.65
CA LEU A 76 23.28 0.06 4.28
C LEU A 76 22.42 -1.20 4.15
N LEU A 77 22.49 -2.11 5.12
CA LEU A 77 21.63 -3.30 5.16
C LEU A 77 20.15 -2.92 5.25
N ALA A 78 19.79 -2.05 6.19
CA ALA A 78 18.41 -1.59 6.35
C ALA A 78 17.88 -0.83 5.11
N LYS A 79 18.76 -0.11 4.40
CA LYS A 79 18.41 0.56 3.15
C LYS A 79 18.18 -0.46 2.02
N HIS A 80 19.00 -1.50 1.93
CA HIS A 80 18.84 -2.57 0.95
C HIS A 80 17.52 -3.31 1.14
N GLU A 81 17.23 -3.76 2.37
CA GLU A 81 15.99 -4.44 2.73
C GLU A 81 14.76 -3.59 2.38
N LYS A 82 14.78 -2.29 2.68
CA LYS A 82 13.70 -1.37 2.28
C LYS A 82 13.57 -1.23 0.76
N GLY A 83 14.70 -1.19 0.04
CA GLY A 83 14.72 -1.13 -1.41
C GLY A 83 14.08 -2.36 -2.06
N GLU A 84 14.42 -3.55 -1.57
CA GLU A 84 13.81 -4.81 -2.01
C GLU A 84 12.31 -4.86 -1.72
N ASN A 85 11.89 -4.42 -0.54
CA ASN A 85 10.48 -4.30 -0.19
C ASN A 85 9.71 -3.33 -1.10
N ILE A 86 10.31 -2.19 -1.47
CA ILE A 86 9.69 -1.25 -2.40
C ILE A 86 9.59 -1.87 -3.79
N LYS A 87 10.63 -2.56 -4.26
CA LYS A 87 10.63 -3.25 -5.54
C LYS A 87 9.52 -4.30 -5.61
N LEU A 88 9.43 -5.18 -4.60
CA LEU A 88 8.35 -6.18 -4.50
C LEU A 88 6.96 -5.54 -4.59
N ARG A 89 6.72 -4.44 -3.87
CA ARG A 89 5.43 -3.74 -3.91
C ARG A 89 5.12 -3.09 -5.26
N VAL A 90 6.14 -2.65 -5.99
CA VAL A 90 5.98 -2.09 -7.35
C VAL A 90 5.69 -3.20 -8.34
N ASP A 91 6.39 -4.33 -8.22
CA ASP A 91 6.18 -5.51 -9.04
C ASP A 91 4.76 -6.07 -8.81
N ASP A 92 4.31 -6.20 -7.55
CA ASP A 92 2.93 -6.57 -7.20
C ASP A 92 1.89 -5.60 -7.79
N PHE A 93 2.20 -4.31 -7.81
CA PHE A 93 1.31 -3.29 -8.38
C PHE A 93 1.22 -3.42 -9.90
N ALA A 94 2.34 -3.71 -10.57
CA ALA A 94 2.38 -3.93 -12.01
C ALA A 94 1.64 -5.21 -12.40
N GLU A 95 1.86 -6.32 -11.69
CA GLU A 95 1.16 -7.59 -11.94
C GLU A 95 -0.35 -7.47 -11.75
N ASN A 96 -0.79 -6.71 -10.75
CA ASN A 96 -2.21 -6.49 -10.48
C ASN A 96 -2.85 -5.36 -11.31
N GLU A 97 -2.20 -4.86 -12.36
CA GLU A 97 -2.76 -3.80 -13.20
C GLU A 97 -4.03 -4.24 -13.94
N ALA A 98 -4.05 -5.47 -14.48
CA ALA A 98 -5.19 -6.02 -15.19
C ALA A 98 -6.44 -6.15 -14.30
N VAL A 99 -6.26 -6.63 -13.06
CA VAL A 99 -7.33 -6.76 -12.06
C VAL A 99 -7.93 -5.39 -11.73
N ARG A 100 -7.09 -4.36 -11.60
CA ARG A 100 -7.55 -2.99 -11.31
C ARG A 100 -8.33 -2.40 -12.48
N LYS A 101 -7.87 -2.61 -13.72
CA LYS A 101 -8.57 -2.17 -14.94
C LYS A 101 -9.93 -2.84 -15.08
N ASP A 102 -10.01 -4.16 -14.86
CA ASP A 102 -11.27 -4.90 -14.88
C ASP A 102 -12.24 -4.42 -13.79
N ALA A 103 -11.74 -4.22 -12.57
CA ALA A 103 -12.55 -3.69 -11.47
C ALA A 103 -13.08 -2.26 -11.76
N ALA A 104 -12.27 -1.40 -12.40
CA ALA A 104 -12.70 -0.07 -12.81
C ALA A 104 -13.76 -0.13 -13.91
N LYS A 105 -13.57 -1.00 -14.91
CA LYS A 105 -14.52 -1.22 -16.00
C LYS A 105 -15.88 -1.70 -15.45
N ARG A 106 -15.89 -2.72 -14.60
CA ARG A 106 -17.11 -3.25 -13.97
C ARG A 106 -17.86 -2.20 -13.16
N LYS A 107 -17.14 -1.30 -12.47
CA LYS A 107 -17.76 -0.19 -11.74
C LYS A 107 -18.43 0.82 -12.68
N LEU A 108 -17.77 1.16 -13.79
CA LEU A 108 -18.34 2.08 -14.79
C LEU A 108 -19.60 1.49 -15.43
N GLU A 109 -19.54 0.23 -15.87
CA GLU A 109 -20.69 -0.48 -16.43
C GLU A 109 -21.85 -0.56 -15.42
N GLY A 110 -21.55 -0.79 -14.14
CA GLY A 110 -22.56 -0.76 -13.07
C GLY A 110 -23.23 0.60 -12.91
N VAL A 111 -22.47 1.70 -13.04
CA VAL A 111 -23.01 3.07 -12.99
C VAL A 111 -23.88 3.35 -14.22
N GLU A 112 -23.44 2.96 -15.41
CA GLU A 112 -24.21 3.17 -16.64
C GLU A 112 -25.52 2.38 -16.64
N ASN A 113 -25.46 1.10 -16.25
CA ASN A 113 -26.62 0.22 -16.18
C ASN A 113 -27.64 0.70 -15.13
N SER A 114 -27.17 1.05 -13.93
CA SER A 114 -28.05 1.61 -12.90
C SER A 114 -28.64 2.98 -13.30
N GLY A 115 -27.86 3.80 -14.00
CA GLY A 115 -28.33 5.08 -14.56
C GLY A 115 -29.43 4.91 -15.60
N LEU A 116 -29.36 3.87 -16.45
CA LEU A 116 -30.40 3.57 -17.42
C LEU A 116 -31.71 3.16 -16.74
N ILE A 117 -31.63 2.25 -15.76
CA ILE A 117 -32.81 1.80 -15.00
C ILE A 117 -33.46 2.98 -14.28
N MET A 118 -32.67 3.86 -13.64
CA MET A 118 -33.21 5.07 -13.00
C MET A 118 -33.97 5.97 -13.98
N ARG A 119 -33.44 6.19 -15.20
CA ARG A 119 -34.14 6.97 -16.23
C ARG A 119 -35.44 6.30 -16.67
N GLN A 120 -35.42 4.98 -16.89
CA GLN A 120 -36.61 4.23 -17.27
C GLN A 120 -37.70 4.30 -16.19
N LEU A 121 -37.33 4.10 -14.92
CA LEU A 121 -38.26 4.21 -13.79
C LEU A 121 -38.86 5.61 -13.68
N ALA A 122 -38.04 6.67 -13.79
CA ALA A 122 -38.52 8.04 -13.76
C ALA A 122 -39.48 8.35 -14.93
N MET A 123 -39.19 7.84 -16.14
CA MET A 123 -40.08 8.01 -17.29
C MET A 123 -41.39 7.21 -17.14
N ALA A 124 -41.35 6.02 -16.53
CA ALA A 124 -42.54 5.22 -16.25
C ALA A 124 -43.45 5.91 -15.20
N GLU A 125 -42.87 6.49 -14.15
CA GLU A 125 -43.62 7.23 -13.11
C GLU A 125 -44.30 8.48 -13.68
N LEU A 126 -43.64 9.20 -14.61
CA LEU A 126 -44.25 10.29 -15.37
C LEU A 126 -45.33 9.81 -16.34
N GLY A 127 -45.15 8.64 -16.96
CA GLY A 127 -46.16 8.02 -17.82
C GLY A 127 -47.42 7.56 -17.09
N MET A 128 -47.32 7.27 -15.78
CA MET A 128 -48.44 6.89 -14.92
C MET A 128 -49.10 8.08 -14.20
N SER A 129 -48.49 9.27 -14.22
CA SER A 129 -48.98 10.48 -13.54
C SER A 129 -49.57 11.54 -14.49
N ALA A 130 -49.88 11.17 -15.75
CA ALA A 130 -50.61 12.03 -16.68
C ALA A 130 -52.11 12.22 -16.35
N GLU A 131 -52.56 11.79 -15.17
CA GLU A 131 -53.86 12.17 -14.61
C GLU A 131 -53.68 12.60 -13.15
N LYS A 132 -53.96 13.88 -12.91
CA LYS A 132 -53.94 14.64 -11.63
C LYS A 132 -52.63 15.37 -11.30
N THR A 133 -52.56 16.58 -11.85
CA THR A 133 -51.89 17.76 -11.30
C THR A 133 -52.32 18.04 -9.87
N GLU A 134 -51.44 17.98 -8.87
CA GLU A 134 -51.51 18.81 -7.65
C GLU A 134 -50.09 19.11 -7.13
N ASP A 135 -49.80 20.40 -6.99
CA ASP A 135 -48.54 21.01 -6.59
C ASP A 135 -48.06 20.54 -5.20
N ALA A 136 -46.92 19.85 -5.14
CA ALA A 136 -46.22 19.57 -3.89
C ALA A 136 -45.05 20.55 -3.71
N GLU A 137 -45.29 21.57 -2.89
CA GLU A 137 -44.34 22.57 -2.41
C GLU A 137 -43.08 21.91 -1.80
N ILE A 138 -41.92 22.12 -2.44
CA ILE A 138 -40.62 21.64 -1.95
C ILE A 138 -40.15 22.57 -0.83
N THR A 139 -40.33 22.17 0.42
CA THR A 139 -39.74 22.88 1.56
C THR A 139 -38.22 22.63 1.66
N PRO A 140 -37.39 23.64 1.93
CA PRO A 140 -35.94 23.48 1.94
C PRO A 140 -35.46 22.78 3.23
N ILE A 141 -34.83 21.62 3.10
CA ILE A 141 -34.17 20.91 4.20
C ILE A 141 -32.95 21.73 4.67
N LYS A 142 -33.08 22.40 5.82
CA LYS A 142 -31.98 23.10 6.50
C LYS A 142 -30.91 22.11 6.94
N ARG A 143 -29.78 22.05 6.23
CA ARG A 143 -28.58 21.30 6.65
C ARG A 143 -28.00 21.90 7.93
N ARG A 144 -28.06 21.17 9.05
CA ARG A 144 -27.34 21.52 10.29
C ARG A 144 -25.84 21.31 10.10
N LYS A 145 -25.04 22.36 10.31
CA LYS A 145 -23.57 22.28 10.41
C LYS A 145 -23.20 21.46 11.65
N LYS A 146 -22.64 20.26 11.46
CA LYS A 146 -22.02 19.47 12.55
C LYS A 146 -20.72 20.16 12.97
N SER A 147 -20.64 20.59 14.23
CA SER A 147 -19.39 21.03 14.85
C SER A 147 -18.44 19.84 14.99
N LYS A 148 -17.16 20.05 14.66
CA LYS A 148 -16.10 19.05 14.86
C LYS A 148 -15.86 18.90 16.37
N LYS A 149 -16.32 17.79 16.95
CA LYS A 149 -15.85 17.35 18.27
C LYS A 149 -14.49 16.65 18.11
N PRO A 150 -13.56 16.77 19.08
CA PRO A 150 -12.33 15.99 19.09
C PRO A 150 -12.66 14.49 19.12
N ALA A 151 -11.83 13.69 18.44
CA ALA A 151 -12.05 12.26 18.27
C ALA A 151 -12.17 11.58 19.65
N PRO A 152 -13.26 10.83 19.91
CA PRO A 152 -13.37 10.03 21.11
C PRO A 152 -12.22 9.02 21.13
N THR A 153 -11.49 8.93 22.23
CA THR A 153 -10.59 7.80 22.50
C THR A 153 -11.45 6.55 22.59
N LEU A 154 -11.52 5.81 21.48
CA LEU A 154 -12.30 4.58 21.38
C LEU A 154 -11.48 3.45 22.01
N ASP A 155 -12.02 2.83 23.06
CA ASP A 155 -11.43 1.65 23.68
C ASP A 155 -11.37 0.47 22.69
N ILE A 156 -10.33 -0.36 22.78
CA ILE A 156 -10.03 -1.46 21.85
C ILE A 156 -11.19 -2.46 21.81
N ALA A 157 -11.84 -2.73 22.95
CA ALA A 157 -12.98 -3.63 23.01
C ALA A 157 -14.18 -3.08 22.22
N SER A 158 -14.40 -1.76 22.28
CA SER A 158 -15.46 -1.09 21.51
C SER A 158 -15.18 -1.10 20.00
N LEU A 159 -13.93 -0.87 19.60
CA LEU A 159 -13.52 -0.97 18.20
C LEU A 159 -13.74 -2.38 17.64
N MET A 160 -13.34 -3.41 18.40
CA MET A 160 -13.54 -4.81 18.03
C MET A 160 -15.02 -5.18 17.89
N GLY A 161 -15.89 -4.61 18.73
CA GLY A 161 -17.35 -4.75 18.60
C GLY A 161 -17.87 -4.19 17.29
N ILE A 162 -17.50 -2.95 16.96
CA ILE A 162 -17.92 -2.27 15.72
C ILE A 162 -17.44 -3.02 14.48
N ILE A 163 -16.23 -3.57 14.49
CA ILE A 163 -15.70 -4.33 13.35
C ILE A 163 -16.51 -5.63 13.14
N ARG A 164 -16.81 -6.37 14.22
CA ARG A 164 -17.63 -7.60 14.12
C ARG A 164 -19.03 -7.30 13.60
N GLU A 165 -19.70 -6.32 14.18
CA GLU A 165 -21.03 -5.88 13.74
C GLU A 165 -21.00 -5.46 12.26
N GLY A 166 -19.97 -4.73 11.84
CA GLY A 166 -19.78 -4.32 10.45
C GLY A 166 -19.58 -5.48 9.47
N ILE A 167 -18.95 -6.58 9.91
CA ILE A 167 -18.79 -7.80 9.10
C ILE A 167 -20.14 -8.51 8.96
N GLU A 168 -20.86 -8.70 10.07
CA GLU A 168 -22.18 -9.33 10.08
C GLU A 168 -23.20 -8.54 9.24
N ASP A 169 -23.19 -7.20 9.33
CA ASP A 169 -24.00 -6.30 8.50
C ASP A 169 -23.67 -6.39 7.01
N LYS A 170 -22.40 -6.66 6.67
CA LYS A 170 -21.97 -6.83 5.29
C LYS A 170 -22.47 -8.17 4.75
N GLU A 171 -22.29 -9.25 5.49
CA GLU A 171 -22.77 -10.58 5.12
C GLU A 171 -24.29 -10.60 4.93
N ARG A 172 -25.04 -9.93 5.82
CA ARG A 172 -26.49 -9.81 5.69
C ARG A 172 -26.91 -9.12 4.39
N ARG A 173 -26.21 -8.03 4.00
CA ARG A 173 -26.49 -7.31 2.75
C ARG A 173 -26.14 -8.15 1.52
N GLU A 174 -25.05 -8.91 1.57
CA GLU A 174 -24.67 -9.81 0.47
C GLU A 174 -25.66 -10.98 0.33
N ALA A 175 -26.13 -11.55 1.44
CA ALA A 175 -27.16 -12.60 1.43
C ALA A 175 -28.48 -12.12 0.83
N GLN A 176 -28.94 -10.91 1.20
CA GLN A 176 -30.15 -10.31 0.62
C GLN A 176 -30.02 -10.08 -0.89
N ARG A 177 -28.85 -9.63 -1.36
CA ARG A 177 -28.58 -9.47 -2.79
C ARG A 177 -28.64 -10.79 -3.54
N LEU A 178 -27.97 -11.82 -3.01
CA LEU A 178 -27.97 -13.14 -3.63
C LEU A 178 -29.37 -13.76 -3.66
N GLN A 179 -30.17 -13.55 -2.61
CA GLN A 179 -31.56 -13.97 -2.57
C GLN A 179 -32.39 -13.27 -3.64
N TYR A 180 -32.25 -11.95 -3.78
CA TYR A 180 -32.95 -11.18 -4.80
C TYR A 180 -32.60 -11.66 -6.21
N ASP A 181 -31.31 -11.88 -6.49
CA ASP A 181 -30.85 -12.39 -7.78
C ASP A 181 -31.42 -13.78 -8.09
N ARG A 182 -31.47 -14.65 -7.06
CA ARG A 182 -32.08 -15.99 -7.17
C ARG A 182 -33.57 -15.91 -7.46
N GLU A 183 -34.30 -15.04 -6.78
CA GLU A 183 -35.74 -14.84 -7.01
C GLU A 183 -36.04 -14.25 -8.38
N GLN A 184 -35.19 -13.36 -8.90
CA GLN A 184 -35.29 -12.84 -10.25
C GLN A 184 -35.06 -13.94 -11.30
N ALA A 185 -34.03 -14.76 -11.11
CA ALA A 185 -33.76 -15.91 -11.98
C ALA A 185 -34.92 -16.92 -11.97
N ASN A 186 -35.51 -17.18 -10.80
CA ASN A 186 -36.65 -18.08 -10.67
C ASN A 186 -37.88 -17.54 -11.40
N ARG A 187 -38.19 -16.24 -11.25
CA ARG A 187 -39.30 -15.60 -11.98
C ARG A 187 -39.12 -15.67 -13.49
N HIS A 188 -37.91 -15.45 -13.97
CA HIS A 188 -37.61 -15.58 -15.40
C HIS A 188 -37.76 -17.04 -15.89
N ALA A 189 -37.28 -18.01 -15.10
CA ALA A 189 -37.43 -19.43 -15.41
C ALA A 189 -38.90 -19.87 -15.42
N GLU A 190 -39.72 -19.39 -14.48
CA GLU A 190 -41.15 -19.66 -14.43
C GLU A 190 -41.88 -19.06 -15.64
N GLN A 191 -41.53 -17.85 -16.07
CA GLN A 191 -42.09 -17.24 -17.29
C GLN A 191 -41.75 -18.05 -18.55
N LEU A 192 -40.52 -18.55 -18.67
CA LEU A 192 -40.12 -19.43 -19.76
C LEU A 192 -40.85 -20.78 -19.71
N ALA A 193 -41.00 -21.36 -18.52
CA ALA A 193 -41.73 -22.61 -18.33
C ALA A 193 -43.24 -22.45 -18.63
N ALA A 194 -43.83 -21.31 -18.27
CA ALA A 194 -45.21 -20.97 -18.60
C ALA A 194 -45.41 -20.82 -20.12
N GLN A 195 -44.50 -20.13 -20.81
CA GLN A 195 -44.52 -20.03 -22.27
C GLN A 195 -44.40 -21.40 -22.94
N GLN A 196 -43.51 -22.27 -22.46
CA GLN A 196 -43.38 -23.62 -22.99
C GLN A 196 -44.64 -24.46 -22.76
N ARG A 197 -45.28 -24.37 -21.58
CA ARG A 197 -46.55 -25.07 -21.29
C ARG A 197 -47.71 -24.63 -22.18
N VAL A 198 -47.78 -23.34 -22.52
CA VAL A 198 -48.80 -22.82 -23.46
C VAL A 198 -48.57 -23.37 -24.88
N LEU A 199 -47.31 -23.58 -25.28
CA LEU A 199 -46.97 -24.15 -26.59
C LEU A 199 -47.20 -25.65 -26.68
N THR A 200 -47.14 -26.39 -25.57
CA THR A 200 -47.33 -27.86 -25.55
C THR A 200 -48.77 -28.31 -25.34
N ASN A 201 -49.68 -27.39 -24.97
CA ASN A 201 -51.10 -27.67 -24.72
C ASN A 201 -52.05 -27.22 -25.85
N ASN A 202 -51.49 -26.83 -27.01
CA ASN A 202 -52.19 -26.66 -28.29
C ASN A 202 -51.82 -27.81 -29.23
#